data_AF-A0A431MLZ6-F1
#
_entry.id   AF-A0A431MLZ6-F1
#
_cell.length_a   1.000
_cell.length_b   1.000
_cell.length_c   1.000
_cell.angle_alpha   90.00
_cell.angle_beta   90.00
_cell.angle_gamma   90.00
#
_symmetry.space_group_name_H-M   'P 1'
#
loop_
_entity.id
_entity.type
_entity.pdbx_description
1 polymer ?
#
loop_
_entity_poly.entity_id
_entity_poly.type
_entity_poly.pdbx_seq_one_letter_code
_entity_poly.pdbx_strand_id
1 'polypeptide(L)' 'MDLGGQFSVNETGAATYTVPIQVPPGTAGIEPKLALSYNSQTGNGL' A
#
# COMPACT_ATOMS: atom_id res chain seq x y z
N MET A 1 -10.44 6.73 -12.78
CA MET A 1 -9.60 5.66 -12.21
C MET A 1 -9.64 5.84 -10.71
N ASP A 2 -10.46 5.05 -10.04
CA ASP A 2 -10.44 4.95 -8.58
C ASP A 2 -9.14 4.20 -8.21
N LEU A 3 -8.25 4.84 -7.45
CA LEU A 3 -6.96 4.25 -7.07
C LEU A 3 -7.11 3.19 -5.97
N GLY A 4 -8.32 2.94 -5.46
CA GLY A 4 -8.62 1.83 -4.54
C GLY A 4 -7.85 1.87 -3.23
N GLY A 5 -7.46 3.08 -2.77
CA GLY A 5 -6.72 3.24 -1.53
C GLY A 5 -7.57 2.92 -0.30
N GLN A 6 -7.04 2.10 0.61
CA GLN A 6 -7.68 1.76 1.88
C GLN A 6 -7.16 2.66 3.00
N PHE A 7 -8.07 3.41 3.61
CA PHE A 7 -7.80 4.14 4.85
C PHE A 7 -8.18 3.31 6.07
N SER A 8 -7.37 3.39 7.12
CA SER A 8 -7.69 2.85 8.44
C SER A 8 -7.02 3.67 9.55
N VAL A 9 -7.47 3.46 10.78
CA VAL A 9 -6.78 3.90 11.99
C VAL A 9 -6.39 2.64 12.75
N ASN A 10 -5.10 2.47 13.03
CA ASN A 10 -4.62 1.28 13.73
C ASN A 10 -4.89 1.36 15.25
N GLU A 11 -4.59 0.28 15.96
CA GLU A 11 -4.78 0.18 17.43
C GLU A 11 -3.95 1.19 18.23
N THR A 12 -2.87 1.74 17.65
CA THR A 12 -2.03 2.78 18.28
C THR A 12 -2.49 4.21 17.92
N GLY A 13 -3.62 4.35 17.24
CA GLY A 13 -4.18 5.64 16.82
C GLY A 13 -3.49 6.29 15.62
N ALA A 14 -2.63 5.57 14.91
CA ALA A 14 -2.01 6.07 13.68
C ALA A 14 -3.00 6.02 12.51
N ALA A 15 -3.04 7.09 11.71
CA ALA A 15 -3.67 7.03 10.40
C ALA A 15 -2.80 6.19 9.47
N THR A 16 -3.40 5.18 8.85
CA THR A 16 -2.75 4.32 7.86
C THR A 16 -3.46 4.41 6.52
N TYR A 17 -2.67 4.34 5.44
CA TYR A 17 -3.20 4.35 4.08
C TYR A 17 -2.43 3.32 3.25
N THR A 18 -3.14 2.47 2.52
CA THR A 18 -2.55 1.47 1.63
C THR A 18 -3.11 1.64 0.23
N VAL A 19 -2.24 1.85 -0.75
CA VAL A 19 -2.62 2.01 -2.16
C VAL A 19 -2.00 0.86 -2.96
N PRO A 20 -2.81 -0.04 -3.56
CA PRO A 20 -2.29 -1.12 -4.38
C PRO A 20 -1.67 -0.57 -5.68
N ILE A 21 -0.54 -1.15 -6.10
CA ILE A 21 0.10 -0.83 -7.37
C ILE A 21 -0.24 -1.96 -8.35
N GLN A 22 -1.04 -1.65 -9.36
CA GLN A 22 -1.37 -2.60 -10.42
C GLN A 22 -0.16 -2.79 -11.34
N VAL A 23 0.27 -4.04 -11.48
CA VAL A 23 1.38 -4.43 -12.34
C VAL A 23 0.95 -5.62 -13.21
N PRO A 24 1.43 -5.73 -14.45
CA PRO A 24 1.13 -6.88 -15.27
C PRO A 24 1.85 -8.14 -14.75
N PRO A 25 1.33 -9.35 -15.04
CA PRO A 25 2.05 -10.59 -14.80
C PRO A 25 3.40 -10.60 -15.52
N GLY A 26 4.44 -11.03 -14.81
CA GLY A 26 5.79 -11.22 -15.33
C GLY A 26 5.97 -12.55 -16.07
N THR A 27 7.24 -12.95 -16.23
CA THR A 27 7.58 -14.23 -16.85
C THR A 27 6.96 -15.40 -16.07
N ALA A 28 6.49 -16.42 -16.80
CA ALA A 28 5.72 -17.55 -16.25
C ALA A 28 4.44 -17.16 -15.48
N GLY A 29 3.90 -15.95 -15.67
CA GLY A 29 2.66 -15.50 -15.02
C GLY A 29 2.83 -15.07 -13.56
N ILE A 30 4.07 -14.87 -13.09
CA ILE A 30 4.34 -14.40 -11.73
C ILE A 30 4.04 -12.90 -11.65
N GLU A 31 3.00 -12.53 -10.90
CA GLU A 31 2.65 -11.13 -10.64
C GLU A 31 3.06 -10.73 -9.21
N PRO A 32 3.92 -9.71 -9.02
CA PRO A 32 4.27 -9.24 -7.69
C PRO A 32 3.15 -8.38 -7.10
N LYS A 33 2.84 -8.61 -5.82
CA LYS A 33 1.88 -7.78 -5.08
C LYS A 33 2.61 -6.60 -4.45
N LEU A 34 2.42 -5.42 -5.03
CA LEU A 34 3.04 -4.17 -4.57
C LEU A 34 1.98 -3.20 -4.04
N ALA A 35 2.33 -2.42 -3.02
CA ALA A 35 1.49 -1.36 -2.49
C ALA A 35 2.35 -0.24 -1.89
N LEU A 36 1.88 1.00 -1.97
CA LEU A 36 2.38 2.09 -1.16
C LEU A 36 1.68 2.06 0.20
N SER A 37 2.46 2.03 1.28
CA SER A 37 1.94 2.04 2.65
C SER A 37 2.40 3.30 3.37
N TYR A 38 1.45 4.01 3.98
CA TYR A 38 1.69 5.18 4.83
C TYR A 38 1.24 4.90 6.25
N ASN A 39 2.02 5.38 7.22
CA ASN A 39 1.68 5.40 8.64
C ASN A 39 2.12 6.75 9.21
N SER A 40 1.18 7.49 9.80
CA SER A 40 1.43 8.84 10.31
C SER A 40 2.37 8.92 11.50
N GLN A 41 2.66 7.80 12.16
CA GLN A 41 3.60 7.69 13.27
C GLN A 41 4.99 7.21 12.82
N THR A 42 5.16 6.79 11.56
CA THR A 42 6.46 6.42 11.03
C THR A 42 7.25 7.67 10.64
N GLY A 43 8.54 7.70 10.99
CA GLY A 43 9.46 8.74 10.53
C GLY A 43 9.81 8.60 9.05
N ASN A 44 10.71 9.45 8.55
CA ASN A 44 11.20 9.34 7.18
C ASN A 44 11.94 8.01 6.95
N GLY A 45 11.64 7.30 5.86
CA GLY A 45 12.23 6.00 5.52
C GLY A 45 12.00 5.57 4.06
N LEU A 46 12.42 4.34 3.74
CA LEU A 46 12.18 3.60 2.49
C LEU A 46 11.38 2.33 2.78
#